data_AF-A0A1D6G1L9-F1
#
_entry.id   AF-A0A1D6G1L9-F1
#
_cell.length_a   1.000
_cell.length_b   1.000
_cell.length_c   1.000
_cell.angle_alpha   90.00
_cell.angle_beta   90.00
_cell.angle_gamma   90.00
#
_symmetry.space_group_name_H-M   'P 1'
#
loop_
_entity.id
_entity.type
_entity.pdbx_description
1 polymer ?
#
loop_
_entity_poly.entity_id
_entity_poly.type
_entity_poly.pdbx_seq_one_letter_code
_entity_poly.pdbx_strand_id
1 'polypeptide(L)'
;MNKLKVLLLFILACDILVFMLSSGPFRVAPYIRVVFLIMTIRELRMCAVTLVGIVGTYLNVLALSLLFLLFASWLAYVTFEDTPQGKTIFTSYGTTLYQMFVLFTTSNNPDVWVPAYKSSRWNALFIVIYVLLGVYFLTNLILAVIYDSFKEQLAKQLAQMDSIRKSILQKAFDLIDTNGQGYLNKEQCISLLDELNKYRSLPKTSREDFELIFSELDRSGDFKVTSEEFADLCNTIAIKFQKEPPPSYLEKYPSFYHSPQCERLKSFVRSRLFEYIVVFVLLVNLIAVVIETTLDIENSSSQKVWQEVEFVFGWIYVVEMALKIFSLGFGAYWMEGQNKFDFVITWTI
;
A
#
# COMPACT_ATOMS: atom_id res chain seq x y z
N MET A 1 8.25 2.07 22.60
CA MET A 1 7.07 2.32 21.74
C MET A 1 5.77 2.46 22.54
N ASN A 2 5.43 1.52 23.43
CA ASN A 2 4.25 1.67 24.31
C ASN A 2 4.33 2.90 25.22
N LYS A 3 5.51 3.23 25.75
CA LYS A 3 5.74 4.46 26.53
C LYS A 3 5.43 5.75 25.76
N LEU A 4 5.72 5.80 24.46
CA LEU A 4 5.45 6.97 23.61
C LEU A 4 3.95 7.10 23.29
N LYS A 5 3.24 5.98 23.07
CA LYS A 5 1.77 5.99 22.94
C LYS A 5 1.08 6.46 24.22
N VAL A 6 1.56 6.01 25.38
CA VAL A 6 1.06 6.45 26.69
C VAL A 6 1.31 7.95 26.90
N LEU A 7 2.48 8.46 26.50
CA LEU A 7 2.78 9.89 26.55
C LEU A 7 1.85 10.71 25.65
N LEU A 8 1.59 10.28 24.42
CA LEU A 8 0.68 10.98 23.51
C LEU A 8 -0.77 10.97 24.00
N LEU A 9 -1.23 9.86 24.60
CA LEU A 9 -2.54 9.78 25.24
C LEU A 9 -2.64 10.70 26.46
N PHE A 10 -1.58 10.80 27.25
CA PHE A 10 -1.49 11.73 28.36
C PHE A 10 -1.58 13.19 27.88
N ILE A 11 -0.86 13.56 26.82
CA ILE A 11 -0.93 14.90 26.23
C ILE A 11 -2.33 15.19 25.67
N LEU A 12 -2.99 14.22 25.04
CA LEU A 12 -4.38 14.36 24.60
C LEU A 12 -5.35 14.55 25.79
N ALA A 13 -5.15 13.85 26.90
CA ALA A 13 -5.94 14.02 28.11
C ALA A 13 -5.73 15.42 28.73
N CYS A 14 -4.48 15.90 28.76
CA CYS A 14 -4.16 17.26 29.18
C CYS A 14 -4.78 18.33 28.27
N ASP A 15 -4.75 18.16 26.95
CA ASP A 15 -5.38 19.08 25.98
C ASP A 15 -6.91 19.14 26.17
N ILE A 16 -7.55 18.00 26.45
CA ILE A 16 -8.98 17.95 26.81
C ILE A 16 -9.25 18.68 28.14
N LEU A 17 -8.42 18.49 29.16
CA LEU A 17 -8.56 19.20 30.44
C LEU A 17 -8.37 20.71 30.28
N VAL A 18 -7.36 21.15 29.53
CA VAL A 18 -7.11 22.57 29.23
C VAL A 18 -8.28 23.17 28.45
N PHE A 19 -8.92 22.40 27.56
CA PHE A 19 -10.13 22.83 26.86
C PHE A 19 -11.32 23.04 27.80
N MET A 20 -11.49 22.17 28.81
CA MET A 20 -12.56 22.32 29.80
C MET A 20 -12.32 23.53 30.72
N LEU A 21 -11.07 23.91 30.97
CA LEU A 21 -10.71 25.04 31.84
C LEU A 21 -10.52 26.38 31.10
N SER A 22 -10.13 26.38 29.82
CA SER A 22 -9.90 27.60 29.03
C SER A 22 -10.25 27.42 27.55
N SER A 23 -11.03 28.35 27.01
CA SER A 23 -11.39 28.38 25.59
C SER A 23 -10.31 29.09 24.76
N GLY A 24 -9.09 28.53 24.73
CA GLY A 24 -8.00 29.03 23.89
C GLY A 24 -8.21 28.69 22.39
N PRO A 25 -7.72 29.53 21.45
CA PRO A 25 -7.87 29.31 20.01
C PRO A 25 -6.92 28.23 19.45
N PHE A 26 -5.80 27.94 20.13
CA PHE A 26 -4.80 26.99 19.64
C PHE A 26 -5.05 25.58 20.21
N ARG A 27 -5.11 24.57 19.33
CA ARG A 27 -5.32 23.16 19.73
C ARG A 27 -4.23 22.28 19.13
N VAL A 28 -3.54 21.54 19.98
CA VAL A 28 -2.50 20.58 19.55
C VAL A 28 -3.09 19.20 19.29
N ALA A 29 -4.26 18.89 19.87
CA ALA A 29 -4.94 17.60 19.72
C ALA A 29 -5.09 17.10 18.28
N PRO A 30 -5.46 17.91 17.26
CA PRO A 30 -5.59 17.41 15.89
C PRO A 30 -4.28 16.82 15.34
N TYR A 31 -3.15 17.46 15.59
CA TYR A 31 -1.84 16.99 15.14
C TYR A 31 -1.43 15.70 15.85
N ILE A 32 -1.68 15.60 17.16
CA ILE A 32 -1.37 14.40 17.94
C ILE A 32 -2.21 13.21 17.50
N ARG A 33 -3.48 13.42 17.12
CA ARG A 33 -4.35 12.35 16.58
C ARG A 33 -3.77 11.72 15.32
N VAL A 34 -3.21 12.54 14.41
CA VAL A 34 -2.56 12.04 13.19
C VAL A 34 -1.31 11.21 13.55
N VAL A 35 -0.47 11.71 14.46
CA VAL A 35 0.72 10.97 14.92
C VAL A 35 0.32 9.65 15.59
N PHE A 36 -0.74 9.65 16.39
CA PHE A 36 -1.25 8.45 17.05
C PHE A 36 -1.73 7.39 16.04
N LEU A 37 -2.40 7.82 14.96
CA LEU A 37 -2.81 6.93 13.86
C LEU A 37 -1.60 6.26 13.20
N ILE A 38 -0.59 7.06 12.84
CA ILE A 38 0.67 6.59 12.23
C ILE A 38 1.37 5.58 13.15
N MET A 39 1.38 5.83 14.46
CA MET A 39 2.00 4.91 15.44
C MET A 39 1.20 3.63 15.68
N THR A 40 -0.10 3.65 15.38
CA THR A 40 -1.01 2.52 15.62
C THR A 40 -0.93 1.51 14.49
N ILE A 41 -0.96 1.96 13.24
CA ILE A 41 -0.89 1.10 12.06
C ILE A 41 0.56 0.71 11.79
N ARG A 42 0.86 -0.60 11.79
CA ARG A 42 2.22 -1.11 11.58
C ARG A 42 2.80 -0.64 10.24
N GLU A 43 2.04 -0.74 9.17
CA GLU A 43 2.49 -0.34 7.82
C GLU A 43 2.87 1.14 7.75
N LEU A 44 2.02 2.04 8.27
CA LEU A 44 2.31 3.48 8.32
C LEU A 44 3.56 3.78 9.14
N ARG A 45 3.73 3.08 10.27
CA ARG A 45 4.94 3.22 11.09
C ARG A 45 6.18 2.79 10.34
N MET A 46 6.12 1.68 9.59
CA MET A 46 7.25 1.23 8.76
C MET A 46 7.59 2.28 7.70
N CYS A 47 6.59 2.82 6.99
CA CYS A 47 6.79 3.92 6.04
C CYS A 47 7.42 5.16 6.68
N ALA A 48 6.97 5.56 7.88
CA ALA A 48 7.52 6.70 8.59
C ALA A 48 9.00 6.49 8.97
N VAL A 49 9.37 5.29 9.43
CA VAL A 49 10.78 4.93 9.72
C VAL A 49 11.63 4.94 8.45
N THR A 50 11.09 4.50 7.33
CA THR A 50 11.77 4.58 6.02
C THR A 50 12.03 6.03 5.64
N LEU A 51 10.99 6.88 5.74
CA LEU A 51 11.08 8.29 5.40
C LEU A 51 12.13 9.02 6.25
N VAL A 52 12.11 8.82 7.58
CA VAL A 52 13.10 9.40 8.50
C VAL A 52 14.52 8.96 8.16
N GLY A 53 14.72 7.71 7.70
CA GLY A 53 16.03 7.23 7.27
C GLY A 53 16.59 7.96 6.04
N ILE A 54 15.73 8.42 5.14
CA ILE A 54 16.10 9.09 3.89
C ILE A 54 16.34 10.60 4.08
N VAL A 55 15.83 11.20 5.16
CA VAL A 55 15.91 12.65 5.42
C VAL A 55 17.36 13.16 5.36
N GLY A 56 18.33 12.40 5.87
CA GLY A 56 19.74 12.83 5.85
C GLY A 56 20.27 13.05 4.43
N THR A 57 20.08 12.06 3.57
CA THR A 57 20.48 12.13 2.15
C THR A 57 19.69 13.20 1.40
N TYR A 58 18.39 13.32 1.69
CA TYR A 58 17.53 14.35 1.13
C TYR A 58 18.02 15.77 1.45
N LEU A 59 18.44 16.03 2.69
CA LEU A 59 18.96 17.34 3.09
C LEU A 59 20.23 17.73 2.32
N ASN A 60 21.11 16.78 2.00
CA ASN A 60 22.32 17.06 1.21
C ASN A 60 21.97 17.48 -0.23
N VAL A 61 21.03 16.77 -0.87
CA VAL A 61 20.59 17.11 -2.23
C VAL A 61 19.79 18.41 -2.24
N LEU A 62 18.98 18.65 -1.21
CA LEU A 62 18.26 19.91 -1.03
C LEU A 62 19.23 21.08 -0.90
N ALA A 63 20.35 20.92 -0.17
CA ALA A 63 21.38 21.94 -0.06
C ALA A 63 22.03 22.27 -1.41
N LEU A 64 22.35 21.25 -2.22
CA LEU A 64 22.84 21.44 -3.60
C LEU A 64 21.81 22.19 -4.47
N SER A 65 20.54 21.82 -4.32
CA SER A 65 19.44 22.43 -5.08
C SER A 65 19.21 23.89 -4.70
N LEU A 66 19.31 24.19 -3.40
CA LEU A 66 19.24 25.55 -2.87
C LEU A 66 20.44 26.38 -3.33
N LEU A 67 21.64 25.80 -3.39
CA LEU A 67 22.81 26.48 -3.94
C LEU A 67 22.62 26.84 -5.43
N PHE A 68 22.12 25.90 -6.23
CA PHE A 68 21.78 26.16 -7.64
C PHE A 68 20.76 27.30 -7.75
N LEU A 69 19.69 27.26 -6.95
CA LEU A 69 18.66 28.31 -6.96
C LEU A 69 19.22 29.67 -6.57
N LEU A 70 20.02 29.77 -5.51
CA LEU A 70 20.63 31.02 -5.07
C LEU A 70 21.54 31.61 -6.15
N PHE A 71 22.38 30.78 -6.77
CA PHE A 71 23.29 31.20 -7.83
C PHE A 71 22.55 31.60 -9.11
N ALA A 72 21.61 30.79 -9.57
CA ALA A 72 20.81 31.07 -10.77
C ALA A 72 19.96 32.33 -10.60
N SER A 73 19.42 32.56 -9.41
CA SER A 73 18.64 33.77 -9.10
C SER A 73 19.52 35.01 -9.05
N TRP A 74 20.76 34.89 -8.57
CA TRP A 74 21.72 35.99 -8.59
C TRP A 74 22.10 36.34 -10.03
N LEU A 75 22.39 35.33 -10.84
CA LEU A 75 22.69 35.50 -12.25
C LEU A 75 21.51 36.11 -13.01
N ALA A 76 20.28 35.66 -12.74
CA ALA A 76 19.06 36.24 -13.32
C ALA A 76 18.90 37.71 -12.92
N TYR A 77 19.08 38.03 -11.64
CA TYR A 77 18.96 39.41 -11.14
C TYR A 77 19.93 40.34 -11.87
N VAL A 78 21.22 39.99 -11.93
CA VAL A 78 22.26 40.79 -12.60
C VAL A 78 22.02 40.88 -14.11
N THR A 79 21.57 39.80 -14.75
CA THR A 79 21.32 39.79 -16.21
C THR A 79 20.14 40.68 -16.61
N PHE A 80 19.12 40.77 -15.76
CA PHE A 80 17.88 41.47 -16.06
C PHE A 80 17.73 42.83 -15.36
N GLU A 81 18.67 43.26 -14.52
CA GLU A 81 18.62 44.48 -13.72
C GLU A 81 18.27 45.73 -14.56
N ASP A 82 18.95 45.92 -15.69
CA ASP A 82 18.76 47.08 -16.57
C ASP A 82 17.62 46.91 -17.59
N THR A 83 16.93 45.77 -17.58
CA THR A 83 15.83 45.49 -18.53
C THR A 83 14.48 45.96 -17.97
N PRO A 84 13.47 46.23 -18.82
CA PRO A 84 12.10 46.51 -18.33
C PRO A 84 11.52 45.39 -17.45
N GLN A 85 12.05 44.17 -17.57
CA GLN A 85 11.70 43.03 -16.72
C GLN A 85 12.33 43.13 -15.32
N GLY A 86 13.55 43.67 -15.20
CA GLY A 86 14.19 44.04 -13.94
C GLY A 86 13.32 44.93 -13.07
N LYS A 87 12.65 45.89 -13.71
CA LYS A 87 11.80 46.89 -13.04
C LYS A 87 10.42 46.38 -12.64
N THR A 88 9.97 45.24 -13.18
CA THR A 88 8.59 44.74 -12.99
C THR A 88 8.53 43.39 -12.27
N ILE A 89 9.45 42.48 -12.57
CA ILE A 89 9.45 41.10 -12.07
C ILE A 89 10.67 40.85 -11.15
N PHE A 90 11.84 41.35 -11.52
CA PHE A 90 13.11 41.14 -10.80
C PHE A 90 13.55 42.36 -9.97
N THR A 91 12.60 42.95 -9.24
CA THR A 91 12.79 44.21 -8.49
C THR A 91 13.84 44.13 -7.37
N SER A 92 14.04 42.96 -6.78
CA SER A 92 15.08 42.70 -5.78
C SER A 92 15.59 41.27 -5.91
N TYR A 93 16.73 40.97 -5.28
CA TYR A 93 17.23 39.59 -5.23
C TYR A 93 16.21 38.63 -4.61
N GLY A 94 15.50 39.03 -3.56
CA GLY A 94 14.49 38.20 -2.89
C GLY A 94 13.29 37.89 -3.79
N THR A 95 12.79 38.88 -4.54
CA THR A 95 11.71 38.65 -5.50
C THR A 95 12.17 37.79 -6.67
N THR A 96 13.41 37.98 -7.13
CA THR A 96 14.02 37.16 -8.18
C THR A 96 14.19 35.70 -7.75
N LEU A 97 14.65 35.47 -6.52
CA LEU A 97 14.76 34.14 -5.94
C LEU A 97 13.41 33.43 -5.89
N TYR A 98 12.35 34.14 -5.47
CA TYR A 98 11.00 33.59 -5.49
C TYR A 98 10.53 33.26 -6.91
N GLN A 99 10.70 34.18 -7.87
CA GLN A 99 10.28 33.96 -9.26
C GLN A 99 11.04 32.82 -9.93
N MET A 100 12.34 32.68 -9.66
CA MET A 100 13.15 31.55 -10.13
C MET A 100 12.76 30.25 -9.42
N PHE A 101 12.46 30.27 -8.13
CA PHE A 101 11.96 29.08 -7.43
C PHE A 101 10.62 28.59 -8.00
N VAL A 102 9.70 29.49 -8.31
CA VAL A 102 8.42 29.14 -8.98
C VAL A 102 8.67 28.68 -10.43
N LEU A 103 9.70 29.18 -11.10
CA LEU A 103 10.11 28.71 -12.43
C LEU A 103 10.77 27.33 -12.37
N PHE A 104 11.48 27.00 -11.29
CA PHE A 104 12.04 25.67 -11.04
C PHE A 104 10.95 24.59 -10.98
N THR A 105 9.76 24.94 -10.47
CA THR A 105 8.58 24.08 -10.48
C THR A 105 7.74 24.22 -11.75
N THR A 106 8.21 24.99 -12.73
CA THR A 106 7.56 25.33 -14.01
C THR A 106 6.18 25.96 -13.91
N SER A 107 5.77 26.41 -12.72
CA SER A 107 4.41 26.90 -12.47
C SER A 107 4.12 28.28 -13.06
N ASN A 108 5.14 29.12 -13.26
CA ASN A 108 5.02 30.46 -13.87
C ASN A 108 5.60 30.52 -15.29
N ASN A 109 5.82 29.37 -15.93
CA ASN A 109 6.24 29.29 -17.32
C ASN A 109 4.99 29.34 -18.24
N PRO A 110 4.88 30.25 -19.22
CA PRO A 110 5.90 31.18 -19.73
C PRO A 110 5.88 32.60 -19.11
N ASP A 111 4.89 32.92 -18.29
CA ASP A 111 4.56 34.28 -17.84
C ASP A 111 5.74 35.07 -17.25
N VAL A 112 6.62 34.40 -16.50
CA VAL A 112 7.76 35.05 -15.83
C VAL A 112 8.78 35.65 -16.81
N TRP A 113 8.90 35.11 -18.02
CA TRP A 113 9.93 35.50 -19.00
C TRP A 113 9.39 36.06 -20.32
N VAL A 114 8.07 36.02 -20.55
CA VAL A 114 7.45 36.65 -21.73
C VAL A 114 7.84 38.13 -21.88
N PRO A 115 7.89 38.97 -20.82
CA PRO A 115 8.36 40.35 -20.95
C PRO A 115 9.84 40.46 -21.40
N ALA A 116 10.71 39.58 -20.90
CA ALA A 116 12.11 39.46 -21.33
C ALA A 116 12.20 39.20 -22.83
N TYR A 117 11.39 38.24 -23.27
CA TYR A 117 11.38 37.73 -24.62
C TYR A 117 10.86 38.75 -25.63
N LYS A 118 9.82 39.50 -25.23
CA LYS A 118 9.30 40.63 -26.01
C LYS A 118 10.36 41.74 -26.19
N SER A 119 11.23 41.95 -25.20
CA SER A 119 12.33 42.91 -25.30
C SER A 119 13.48 42.41 -26.17
N SER A 120 13.92 41.16 -25.98
CA SER A 120 14.96 40.53 -26.77
C SER A 120 14.76 39.03 -26.83
N ARG A 121 14.77 38.46 -28.03
CA ARG A 121 14.62 37.00 -28.25
C ARG A 121 15.76 36.21 -27.61
N TRP A 122 16.94 36.81 -27.47
CA TRP A 122 18.12 36.17 -26.86
C TRP A 122 17.94 35.89 -25.36
N ASN A 123 17.06 36.62 -24.67
CA ASN A 123 16.77 36.39 -23.26
C ASN A 123 16.10 35.04 -22.99
N ALA A 124 15.42 34.46 -24.00
CA ALA A 124 14.89 33.10 -23.89
C ALA A 124 16.00 32.05 -23.71
N LEU A 125 17.21 32.30 -24.21
CA LEU A 125 18.32 31.35 -24.09
C LEU A 125 18.70 31.12 -22.62
N PHE A 126 18.74 32.19 -21.81
CA PHE A 126 18.97 32.08 -20.36
C PHE A 126 17.93 31.16 -19.69
N ILE A 127 16.66 31.38 -20.01
CA ILE A 127 15.55 30.63 -19.43
C ILE A 127 15.54 29.17 -19.90
N VAL A 128 15.79 28.93 -21.19
CA VAL A 128 15.87 27.57 -21.74
C VAL A 128 17.00 26.80 -21.07
N ILE A 129 18.18 27.41 -20.90
CA ILE A 129 19.29 26.78 -20.17
C ILE A 129 18.93 26.55 -18.70
N TYR A 130 18.29 27.52 -18.05
CA TYR A 130 17.84 27.39 -16.67
C TYR A 130 16.85 26.23 -16.49
N VAL A 131 15.86 26.10 -17.38
CA VAL A 131 14.87 25.00 -17.34
C VAL A 131 15.53 23.67 -17.67
N LEU A 132 16.47 23.64 -18.63
CA LEU A 132 17.21 22.42 -18.97
C LEU A 132 18.04 21.91 -17.79
N LEU A 133 18.82 22.79 -17.16
CA LEU A 133 19.68 22.42 -16.03
C LEU A 133 18.90 22.23 -14.72
N GLY A 134 17.95 23.12 -14.43
CA GLY A 134 17.16 23.07 -13.20
C GLY A 134 16.12 21.95 -13.24
N VAL A 135 15.23 21.99 -14.22
CA VAL A 135 14.13 21.02 -14.28
C VAL A 135 14.66 19.67 -14.73
N TYR A 136 15.22 19.54 -15.94
CA TYR A 136 15.55 18.22 -16.46
C TYR A 136 16.77 17.57 -15.81
N PHE A 137 17.81 18.33 -15.48
CA PHE A 137 19.00 17.74 -14.86
C PHE A 137 18.85 17.63 -13.34
N LEU A 138 18.60 18.75 -12.65
CA LEU A 138 18.60 18.76 -11.18
C LEU A 138 17.41 17.99 -10.57
N THR A 139 16.18 18.12 -11.09
CA THR A 139 15.04 17.36 -10.51
C THR A 139 15.16 15.86 -10.73
N ASN A 140 15.68 15.42 -11.88
CA ASN A 140 15.94 14.00 -12.12
C ASN A 140 17.10 13.47 -11.26
N LEU A 141 18.13 14.28 -11.02
CA LEU A 141 19.19 13.96 -10.07
C LEU A 141 18.62 13.82 -8.64
N ILE A 142 17.76 14.75 -8.21
CA ILE A 142 17.07 14.68 -6.92
C ILE A 142 16.29 13.37 -6.81
N LEU A 143 15.47 13.06 -7.81
CA LEU A 143 14.68 11.84 -7.85
C LEU A 143 15.56 10.58 -7.77
N ALA A 144 16.66 10.54 -8.52
CA ALA A 144 17.59 9.41 -8.52
C ALA A 144 18.22 9.19 -7.14
N VAL A 145 18.73 10.24 -6.49
CA VAL A 145 19.35 10.11 -5.17
C VAL A 145 18.34 9.72 -4.09
N ILE A 146 17.12 10.27 -4.13
CA ILE A 146 16.04 9.89 -3.21
C ILE A 146 15.64 8.43 -3.44
N TYR A 147 15.54 7.98 -4.70
CA TYR A 147 15.18 6.62 -5.03
C TYR A 147 16.22 5.61 -4.54
N ASP A 148 17.51 5.88 -4.74
CA ASP A 148 18.57 5.00 -4.29
C ASP A 148 18.62 4.90 -2.76
N SER A 149 18.48 6.04 -2.07
CA SER A 149 18.38 6.08 -0.61
C SER A 149 17.12 5.38 -0.08
N PHE A 150 15.99 5.51 -0.78
CA PHE A 150 14.75 4.79 -0.46
C PHE A 150 14.93 3.27 -0.62
N LYS A 151 15.54 2.84 -1.72
CA LYS A 151 15.80 1.43 -2.00
C LYS A 151 16.73 0.81 -0.95
N GLU A 152 17.79 1.52 -0.54
CA GLU A 152 18.69 1.06 0.53
C GLU A 152 17.95 0.91 1.87
N GLN A 153 17.13 1.89 2.24
CA GLN A 153 16.37 1.85 3.49
C GLN A 153 15.28 0.76 3.46
N LEU A 154 14.64 0.54 2.30
CA LEU A 154 13.72 -0.57 2.10
C LEU A 154 14.42 -1.93 2.24
N ALA A 155 15.60 -2.09 1.62
CA ALA A 155 16.39 -3.32 1.73
C ALA A 155 16.79 -3.60 3.19
N LYS A 156 17.17 -2.56 3.95
CA LYS A 156 17.46 -2.67 5.38
C LYS A 156 16.25 -3.12 6.19
N GLN A 157 15.06 -2.60 5.89
CA GLN A 157 13.82 -3.04 6.54
C GLN A 157 13.48 -4.50 6.21
N LEU A 158 13.59 -4.90 4.95
CA LEU A 158 13.35 -6.29 4.54
C LEU A 158 14.33 -7.24 5.23
N ALA A 159 15.62 -6.91 5.28
CA ALA A 159 16.62 -7.71 5.99
C ALA A 159 16.34 -7.81 7.51
N GLN A 160 15.82 -6.75 8.14
CA GLN A 160 15.38 -6.78 9.53
C GLN A 160 14.15 -7.69 9.71
N MET A 161 13.18 -7.62 8.81
CA MET A 161 12.01 -8.50 8.85
C MET A 161 12.39 -9.97 8.67
N ASP A 162 13.32 -10.26 7.76
CA ASP A 162 13.84 -11.61 7.53
C ASP A 162 14.64 -12.13 8.73
N SER A 163 15.47 -11.30 9.37
CA SER A 163 16.21 -11.72 10.57
C SER A 163 15.28 -11.99 11.76
N ILE A 164 14.21 -11.19 11.95
CA ILE A 164 13.17 -11.47 12.95
C ILE A 164 12.46 -12.78 12.63
N ARG A 165 12.09 -13.02 11.36
CA ARG A 165 11.49 -14.28 10.92
C ARG A 165 12.40 -15.48 11.20
N LYS A 166 13.67 -15.40 10.81
CA LYS A 166 14.68 -16.44 11.08
C LYS A 166 14.84 -16.69 12.58
N SER A 167 14.87 -15.63 13.41
CA SER A 167 14.94 -15.77 14.87
C SER A 167 13.71 -16.48 15.46
N ILE A 168 12.50 -16.23 14.93
CA ILE A 168 11.29 -16.93 15.36
C ILE A 168 11.34 -18.41 14.96
N LEU A 169 11.78 -18.70 13.72
CA LEU A 169 11.93 -20.08 13.24
C LEU A 169 13.01 -20.84 14.02
N GLN A 170 14.12 -20.18 14.35
CA GLN A 170 15.14 -20.74 15.22
C GLN A 170 14.56 -21.10 16.59
N LYS A 171 13.82 -20.18 17.22
CA LYS A 171 13.17 -20.48 18.52
C LYS A 171 12.17 -21.62 18.42
N ALA A 172 11.44 -21.72 17.31
CA ALA A 172 10.54 -22.84 17.07
C ALA A 172 11.32 -24.16 16.91
N PHE A 173 12.44 -24.13 16.19
CA PHE A 173 13.35 -25.26 16.05
C PHE A 173 13.91 -25.71 17.41
N ASP A 174 14.40 -24.77 18.22
CA ASP A 174 14.96 -25.04 19.55
C ASP A 174 13.91 -25.65 20.50
N LEU A 175 12.61 -25.34 20.31
CA LEU A 175 11.52 -25.96 21.08
C LEU A 175 11.22 -27.40 20.65
N ILE A 176 11.53 -27.76 19.40
CA ILE A 176 11.30 -29.11 18.85
C ILE A 176 12.52 -30.00 19.12
N ASP A 177 13.73 -29.43 19.08
CA ASP A 177 14.97 -30.10 19.45
C ASP A 177 15.09 -30.24 20.98
N THR A 178 14.30 -31.15 21.55
CA THR A 178 14.29 -31.48 22.98
C THR A 178 15.65 -31.96 23.50
N ASN A 179 16.54 -32.42 22.61
CA ASN A 179 17.81 -33.01 22.97
C ASN A 179 18.98 -32.01 22.83
N GLY A 180 18.74 -30.82 22.28
CA GLY A 180 19.76 -29.79 22.05
C GLY A 180 20.91 -30.25 21.15
N GLN A 181 20.61 -31.13 20.20
CA GLN A 181 21.61 -31.74 19.31
C GLN A 181 21.94 -30.87 18.09
N GLY A 182 21.16 -29.82 17.83
CA GLY A 182 21.33 -28.91 16.70
C GLY A 182 20.74 -29.46 15.39
N TYR A 183 20.02 -30.58 15.45
CA TYR A 183 19.33 -31.20 14.32
C TYR A 183 18.04 -31.87 14.78
N LEU A 184 17.08 -31.98 13.86
CA LEU A 184 15.84 -32.72 14.07
C LEU A 184 15.93 -34.10 13.42
N ASN A 185 15.57 -35.12 14.19
CA ASN A 185 15.45 -36.48 13.70
C ASN A 185 14.14 -36.65 12.91
N LYS A 186 14.11 -37.68 12.04
CA LYS A 186 12.92 -38.05 11.27
C LYS A 186 11.64 -38.15 12.13
N GLU A 187 11.73 -38.76 13.32
CA GLU A 187 10.58 -38.90 14.23
C GLU A 187 10.07 -37.55 14.78
N GLN A 188 10.98 -36.62 15.11
CA GLN A 188 10.62 -35.28 15.59
C GLN A 188 9.95 -34.47 14.47
N CYS A 189 10.46 -34.58 13.24
CA CYS A 189 9.88 -33.94 12.06
C CYS A 189 8.49 -34.50 11.71
N ILE A 190 8.29 -35.82 11.81
CA ILE A 190 6.97 -36.44 11.62
C ILE A 190 6.00 -36.01 12.71
N SER A 191 6.44 -35.95 13.98
CA SER A 191 5.61 -35.47 15.09
C SER A 191 5.17 -34.02 14.89
N LEU A 192 6.09 -33.15 14.43
CA LEU A 192 5.75 -31.79 14.05
C LEU A 192 4.72 -31.78 12.93
N LEU A 193 4.90 -32.57 11.87
CA LEU A 193 3.94 -32.63 10.77
C LEU A 193 2.57 -33.13 11.25
N ASP A 194 2.52 -34.16 12.09
CA ASP A 194 1.27 -34.69 12.64
C ASP A 194 0.55 -33.61 13.47
N GLU A 195 1.30 -32.77 14.20
CA GLU A 195 0.74 -31.61 14.92
C GLU A 195 0.29 -30.50 13.97
N LEU A 196 1.08 -30.20 12.94
CA LEU A 196 0.75 -29.21 11.91
C LEU A 196 -0.48 -29.63 11.09
N ASN A 197 -0.64 -30.92 10.80
CA ASN A 197 -1.80 -31.54 10.15
C ASN A 197 -3.09 -31.43 10.98
N LYS A 198 -2.98 -31.21 12.31
CA LYS A 198 -4.16 -30.89 13.15
C LYS A 198 -4.66 -29.47 12.89
N TYR A 199 -3.78 -28.55 12.48
CA TYR A 199 -4.16 -27.19 12.14
C TYR A 199 -4.69 -27.14 10.70
N ARG A 200 -5.96 -26.75 10.56
CA ARG A 200 -6.72 -26.70 9.29
C ARG A 200 -6.09 -25.83 8.20
N SER A 201 -5.13 -24.97 8.53
CA SER A 201 -4.47 -24.09 7.57
C SER A 201 -3.38 -24.78 6.74
N LEU A 202 -3.04 -26.04 7.03
CA LEU A 202 -2.03 -26.82 6.31
C LEU A 202 -2.68 -28.08 5.71
N PRO A 203 -2.30 -28.49 4.49
CA PRO A 203 -2.86 -29.67 3.86
C PRO A 203 -2.41 -30.91 4.61
N LYS A 204 -3.35 -31.83 4.75
CA LYS A 204 -3.12 -33.15 5.34
C LYS A 204 -2.15 -33.92 4.45
N THR A 205 -0.88 -33.85 4.79
CA THR A 205 0.17 -34.53 4.05
C THR A 205 0.23 -35.96 4.58
N SER A 206 0.18 -36.96 3.69
CA SER A 206 0.37 -38.35 4.07
C SER A 206 1.80 -38.55 4.58
N ARG A 207 2.02 -39.59 5.39
CA ARG A 207 3.38 -39.89 5.88
C ARG A 207 4.35 -40.19 4.74
N GLU A 208 3.86 -40.78 3.65
CA GLU A 208 4.64 -41.14 2.46
C GLU A 208 5.07 -39.89 1.67
N ASP A 209 4.16 -38.94 1.45
CA ASP A 209 4.48 -37.66 0.80
C ASP A 209 5.46 -36.83 1.62
N PHE A 210 5.36 -36.92 2.95
CA PHE A 210 6.29 -36.24 3.84
C PHE A 210 7.68 -36.84 3.80
N GLU A 211 7.82 -38.16 3.65
CA GLU A 211 9.14 -38.79 3.47
C GLU A 211 9.84 -38.29 2.21
N LEU A 212 9.08 -38.09 1.12
CA LEU A 212 9.59 -37.49 -0.12
C LEU A 212 10.02 -36.03 0.10
N ILE A 213 9.17 -35.23 0.76
CA ILE A 213 9.48 -33.83 1.12
C ILE A 213 10.73 -33.77 2.01
N PHE A 214 10.81 -34.64 3.02
CA PHE A 214 11.96 -34.75 3.93
C PHE A 214 13.23 -35.11 3.16
N SER A 215 13.17 -36.07 2.23
CA SER A 215 14.33 -36.46 1.41
C SER A 215 14.79 -35.38 0.43
N GLU A 216 13.89 -34.51 -0.02
CA GLU A 216 14.23 -33.36 -0.88
C GLU A 216 14.85 -32.19 -0.09
N LEU A 217 14.52 -32.11 1.21
CA LEU A 217 14.97 -31.05 2.11
C LEU A 217 16.26 -31.37 2.85
N ASP A 218 16.50 -32.64 3.15
CA ASP A 218 17.76 -33.17 3.64
C ASP A 218 18.80 -33.12 2.52
N ARG A 219 19.40 -31.95 2.29
CA ARG A 219 20.39 -31.75 1.24
C ARG A 219 21.71 -32.45 1.59
N SER A 220 21.97 -32.68 2.87
CA SER A 220 23.12 -33.43 3.37
C SER A 220 22.99 -34.94 3.16
N GLY A 221 21.77 -35.47 3.07
CA GLY A 221 21.48 -36.90 2.95
C GLY A 221 21.82 -37.68 4.23
N ASP A 222 21.85 -37.01 5.39
CA ASP A 222 22.21 -37.59 6.69
C ASP A 222 21.00 -37.90 7.58
N PHE A 223 19.78 -37.79 7.01
CA PHE A 223 18.49 -37.96 7.66
C PHE A 223 18.27 -37.03 8.86
N LYS A 224 18.94 -35.88 8.87
CA LYS A 224 18.90 -34.88 9.94
C LYS A 224 18.60 -33.53 9.34
N VAL A 225 17.62 -32.83 9.92
CA VAL A 225 17.24 -31.49 9.46
C VAL A 225 17.90 -30.45 10.34
N THR A 226 18.78 -29.65 9.76
CA THR A 226 19.40 -28.49 10.41
C THR A 226 18.42 -27.32 10.55
N SER A 227 18.75 -26.31 11.35
CA SER A 227 17.87 -25.15 11.51
C SER A 227 17.68 -24.34 10.22
N GLU A 228 18.69 -24.32 9.34
CA GLU A 228 18.59 -23.65 8.03
C GLU A 228 17.64 -24.41 7.09
N GLU A 229 17.77 -25.73 7.01
CA GLU A 229 16.87 -26.58 6.23
C GLU A 229 15.44 -26.56 6.79
N PHE A 230 15.29 -26.48 8.10
CA PHE A 230 13.99 -26.30 8.75
C PHE A 230 13.33 -24.97 8.36
N ALA A 231 14.10 -23.89 8.27
CA ALA A 231 13.58 -22.60 7.83
C ALA A 231 13.15 -22.64 6.34
N ASP A 232 13.95 -23.29 5.48
CA ASP A 232 13.62 -23.52 4.08
C ASP A 232 12.37 -24.42 3.90
N LEU A 233 12.22 -25.46 4.73
CA LEU A 233 11.02 -26.29 4.81
C LEU A 233 9.80 -25.42 5.09
N CYS A 234 9.86 -24.64 6.17
CA CYS A 234 8.75 -23.76 6.58
C CYS A 234 8.39 -22.74 5.48
N ASN A 235 9.39 -22.22 4.76
CA ASN A 235 9.18 -21.32 3.62
C ASN A 235 8.49 -22.03 2.46
N THR A 236 8.94 -23.23 2.13
CA THR A 236 8.38 -24.06 1.05
C THR A 236 6.93 -24.45 1.35
N ILE A 237 6.67 -24.87 2.59
CA ILE A 237 5.33 -25.14 3.11
C ILE A 237 4.45 -23.90 2.96
N ALA A 238 4.92 -22.73 3.40
CA ALA A 238 4.14 -21.49 3.31
C ALA A 238 3.81 -21.04 1.88
N ILE A 239 4.68 -21.34 0.90
CA ILE A 239 4.48 -20.97 -0.52
C ILE A 239 3.56 -21.98 -1.22
N LYS A 240 3.80 -23.28 -1.02
CA LYS A 240 3.03 -24.34 -1.70
C LYS A 240 1.63 -24.49 -1.11
N PHE A 241 1.46 -24.20 0.16
CA PHE A 241 0.23 -24.49 0.88
C PHE A 241 -0.55 -23.21 1.17
N GLN A 242 -1.56 -22.95 0.34
CA GLN A 242 -2.54 -21.91 0.59
C GLN A 242 -3.35 -22.29 1.83
N LYS A 243 -3.55 -21.32 2.74
CA LYS A 243 -4.39 -21.51 3.93
C LYS A 243 -5.78 -21.94 3.47
N GLU A 244 -6.25 -23.10 3.91
CA GLU A 244 -7.65 -23.45 3.69
C GLU A 244 -8.55 -22.49 4.47
N PRO A 245 -9.66 -22.03 3.87
CA PRO A 245 -10.58 -21.16 4.56
C PRO A 245 -11.25 -21.89 5.75
N PRO A 246 -11.61 -21.16 6.81
CA PRO A 246 -12.35 -21.75 7.92
C PRO A 246 -13.70 -22.31 7.42
N PRO A 247 -14.24 -23.33 8.10
CA PRO A 247 -15.53 -23.92 7.72
C PRO A 247 -16.62 -22.85 7.67
N SER A 248 -17.55 -23.01 6.73
CA SER A 248 -18.74 -22.16 6.72
C SER A 248 -19.53 -22.36 8.01
N TYR A 249 -20.01 -21.30 8.66
CA TYR A 249 -20.90 -21.43 9.84
C TYR A 249 -22.14 -22.30 9.55
N LEU A 250 -22.54 -22.38 8.27
CA LEU A 250 -23.64 -23.20 7.77
C LEU A 250 -23.33 -24.71 7.69
N GLU A 251 -22.06 -25.13 7.79
CA GLU A 251 -21.70 -26.55 7.95
C GLU A 251 -22.21 -27.11 9.30
N LYS A 252 -22.59 -26.25 10.24
CA LYS A 252 -23.22 -26.63 11.51
C LYS A 252 -24.65 -27.20 11.34
N TYR A 253 -25.29 -26.96 10.17
CA TYR A 253 -26.60 -27.52 9.80
C TYR A 253 -26.49 -28.36 8.51
N PRO A 254 -25.91 -29.58 8.59
CA PRO A 254 -25.52 -30.38 7.43
C PRO A 254 -26.69 -30.82 6.55
N SER A 255 -27.88 -31.02 7.13
CA SER A 255 -29.08 -31.49 6.41
C SER A 255 -29.58 -30.52 5.34
N PHE A 256 -29.47 -29.21 5.58
CA PHE A 256 -29.84 -28.19 4.60
C PHE A 256 -28.67 -27.87 3.65
N TYR A 257 -27.47 -27.77 4.20
CA TYR A 257 -26.28 -27.34 3.47
C TYR A 257 -25.78 -28.37 2.44
N HIS A 258 -25.98 -29.67 2.69
CA HIS A 258 -25.64 -30.76 1.76
C HIS A 258 -26.82 -31.26 0.92
N SER A 259 -27.95 -30.53 0.91
CA SER A 259 -29.04 -30.87 0.01
C SER A 259 -28.58 -30.80 -1.46
N PRO A 260 -29.13 -31.65 -2.35
CA PRO A 260 -28.70 -31.71 -3.75
C PRO A 260 -28.93 -30.39 -4.51
N GLN A 261 -29.89 -29.56 -4.05
CA GLN A 261 -30.16 -28.25 -4.60
C GLN A 261 -29.11 -27.22 -4.18
N CYS A 262 -28.73 -27.21 -2.90
CA CYS A 262 -27.68 -26.32 -2.41
C CYS A 262 -26.31 -26.66 -3.01
N GLU A 263 -25.99 -27.94 -3.19
CA GLU A 263 -24.73 -28.35 -3.84
C GLU A 263 -24.69 -27.96 -5.33
N ARG A 264 -25.81 -28.08 -6.05
CA ARG A 264 -25.91 -27.55 -7.43
C ARG A 264 -25.69 -26.04 -7.46
N LEU A 265 -26.32 -25.28 -6.57
CA LEU A 265 -26.14 -23.84 -6.47
C LEU A 265 -24.68 -23.46 -6.16
N LYS A 266 -24.05 -24.15 -5.21
CA LYS A 266 -22.61 -23.95 -4.89
C LYS A 266 -21.73 -24.22 -6.11
N SER A 267 -21.97 -25.33 -6.80
CA SER A 267 -21.22 -25.71 -7.99
C SER A 267 -21.36 -24.69 -9.13
N PHE A 268 -22.54 -24.09 -9.26
CA PHE A 268 -22.80 -23.03 -10.23
C PHE A 268 -22.06 -21.74 -9.87
N VAL A 269 -22.17 -21.27 -8.62
CA VAL A 269 -21.49 -20.06 -8.14
C VAL A 269 -19.96 -20.19 -8.21
N ARG A 270 -19.42 -21.40 -8.00
CA ARG A 270 -17.98 -21.69 -8.13
C ARG A 270 -17.52 -21.91 -9.58
N SER A 271 -18.44 -21.91 -10.53
CA SER A 271 -18.10 -22.13 -11.94
C SER A 271 -17.59 -20.85 -12.59
N ARG A 272 -16.68 -20.99 -13.56
CA ARG A 272 -16.22 -19.85 -14.39
C ARG A 272 -17.35 -19.16 -15.16
N LEU A 273 -18.46 -19.87 -15.42
CA LEU A 273 -19.63 -19.29 -16.07
C LEU A 273 -20.27 -18.21 -15.20
N PHE A 274 -20.36 -18.42 -13.89
CA PHE A 274 -20.88 -17.42 -12.97
C PHE A 274 -19.98 -16.18 -12.95
N GLU A 275 -18.67 -16.35 -12.90
CA GLU A 275 -17.71 -15.24 -13.01
C GLU A 275 -17.90 -14.43 -14.29
N TYR A 276 -18.04 -15.09 -15.45
CA TYR A 276 -18.30 -14.40 -16.72
C TYR A 276 -19.65 -13.67 -16.73
N ILE A 277 -20.68 -14.21 -16.09
CA ILE A 277 -21.98 -13.54 -15.95
C ILE A 277 -21.83 -12.26 -15.13
N VAL A 278 -21.13 -12.30 -14.00
CA VAL A 278 -20.91 -11.12 -13.14
C VAL A 278 -20.13 -10.04 -13.90
N VAL A 279 -19.07 -10.42 -14.61
CA VAL A 279 -18.29 -9.48 -15.44
C VAL A 279 -19.15 -8.89 -16.57
N PHE A 280 -20.02 -9.68 -17.18
CA PHE A 280 -20.94 -9.20 -18.20
C PHE A 280 -21.95 -8.19 -17.63
N VAL A 281 -22.54 -8.49 -16.47
CA VAL A 281 -23.45 -7.57 -15.76
C VAL A 281 -22.74 -6.25 -15.43
N LEU A 282 -21.50 -6.30 -14.96
CA LEU A 282 -20.68 -5.12 -14.68
C LEU A 282 -20.49 -4.25 -15.93
N LEU A 283 -20.22 -4.87 -17.09
CA LEU A 283 -20.04 -4.14 -18.35
C LEU A 283 -21.35 -3.49 -18.82
N VAL A 284 -22.48 -4.18 -18.69
CA VAL A 284 -23.79 -3.60 -19.02
C VAL A 284 -24.14 -2.47 -18.06
N ASN A 285 -23.87 -2.62 -16.76
CA ASN A 285 -24.05 -1.55 -15.77
C ASN A 285 -23.22 -0.31 -16.16
N LEU A 286 -21.95 -0.49 -16.54
CA LEU A 286 -21.09 0.62 -17.00
C LEU A 286 -21.73 1.38 -18.17
N ILE A 287 -22.29 0.67 -19.15
CA ILE A 287 -23.01 1.30 -20.28
C ILE A 287 -24.25 2.04 -19.79
N ALA A 288 -25.03 1.45 -18.88
CA ALA A 288 -26.23 2.06 -18.32
C ALA A 288 -25.91 3.38 -17.60
N VAL A 289 -24.86 3.39 -16.76
CA VAL A 289 -24.38 4.59 -16.04
C VAL A 289 -23.92 5.66 -17.03
N VAL A 290 -23.16 5.30 -18.08
CA VAL A 290 -22.74 6.27 -19.10
C VAL A 290 -23.95 6.90 -19.78
N ILE A 291 -24.98 6.10 -20.12
CA ILE A 291 -26.21 6.60 -20.74
C ILE A 291 -26.95 7.53 -19.77
N GLU A 292 -27.16 7.10 -18.52
CA GLU A 292 -27.80 7.91 -17.46
C GLU A 292 -27.11 9.27 -17.31
N THR A 293 -25.78 9.27 -17.20
CA THR A 293 -25.00 10.50 -17.02
C THR A 293 -25.12 11.42 -18.24
N THR A 294 -25.12 10.87 -19.46
CA THR A 294 -25.32 11.71 -20.66
C THR A 294 -26.72 12.32 -20.72
N LEU A 295 -27.74 11.55 -20.31
CA LEU A 295 -29.13 11.99 -20.30
C LEU A 295 -29.41 13.03 -19.20
N ASP A 296 -28.70 12.95 -18.08
CA ASP A 296 -28.70 13.95 -17.00
C ASP A 296 -28.08 15.27 -17.48
N ILE A 297 -26.92 15.22 -18.15
CA ILE A 297 -26.28 16.40 -18.76
C ILE A 297 -27.21 17.08 -19.78
N GLU A 298 -27.96 16.29 -20.55
CA GLU A 298 -28.95 16.80 -21.51
C GLU A 298 -30.27 17.27 -20.86
N ASN A 299 -30.42 17.17 -19.54
CA ASN A 299 -31.65 17.49 -18.79
C ASN A 299 -32.90 16.78 -19.34
N SER A 300 -32.73 15.54 -19.82
CA SER A 300 -33.83 14.77 -20.38
C SER A 300 -34.64 14.08 -19.27
N SER A 301 -35.96 14.02 -19.41
CA SER A 301 -36.83 13.32 -18.44
C SER A 301 -36.65 11.79 -18.44
N SER A 302 -35.95 11.25 -19.45
CA SER A 302 -35.65 9.83 -19.60
C SER A 302 -34.65 9.31 -18.56
N GLN A 303 -33.90 10.20 -17.89
CA GLN A 303 -32.98 9.86 -16.81
C GLN A 303 -33.64 9.00 -15.72
N LYS A 304 -34.88 9.34 -15.31
CA LYS A 304 -35.59 8.62 -14.23
C LYS A 304 -35.75 7.12 -14.50
N VAL A 305 -35.91 6.73 -15.76
CA VAL A 305 -36.02 5.32 -16.14
C VAL A 305 -34.68 4.60 -15.97
N TRP A 306 -33.59 5.27 -16.33
CA TRP A 306 -32.24 4.72 -16.19
C TRP A 306 -31.78 4.65 -14.72
N GLN A 307 -32.22 5.58 -13.87
CA GLN A 307 -32.00 5.52 -12.43
C GLN A 307 -32.68 4.30 -11.77
N GLU A 308 -33.91 3.97 -12.17
CA GLU A 308 -34.56 2.73 -11.70
C GLU A 308 -33.79 1.48 -12.16
N VAL A 309 -33.24 1.50 -13.37
CA VAL A 309 -32.39 0.41 -13.89
C VAL A 309 -31.11 0.27 -13.07
N GLU A 310 -30.48 1.37 -12.65
CA GLU A 310 -29.32 1.33 -11.74
C GLU A 310 -29.65 0.72 -10.39
N PHE A 311 -30.82 1.05 -9.82
CA PHE A 311 -31.27 0.44 -8.57
C PHE A 311 -31.46 -1.08 -8.71
N VAL A 312 -31.96 -1.55 -9.85
CA VAL A 312 -32.04 -2.99 -10.17
C VAL A 312 -30.65 -3.62 -10.21
N PHE A 313 -29.65 -2.96 -10.79
CA PHE A 313 -28.27 -3.46 -10.76
C PHE A 313 -27.72 -3.55 -9.33
N GLY A 314 -28.04 -2.61 -8.46
CA GLY A 314 -27.70 -2.68 -7.03
C GLY A 314 -28.20 -3.98 -6.38
N TRP A 315 -29.46 -4.34 -6.62
CA TRP A 315 -30.02 -5.62 -6.13
C TRP A 315 -29.34 -6.85 -6.73
N ILE A 316 -28.93 -6.79 -8.01
CA ILE A 316 -28.16 -7.88 -8.63
C ILE A 316 -26.85 -8.09 -7.88
N TYR A 317 -26.13 -7.03 -7.50
CA TYR A 317 -24.89 -7.13 -6.71
C TYR A 317 -25.13 -7.65 -5.29
N VAL A 318 -26.22 -7.25 -4.63
CA VAL A 318 -26.59 -7.79 -3.31
C VAL A 318 -26.86 -9.30 -3.39
N VAL A 319 -27.58 -9.76 -4.40
CA VAL A 319 -27.87 -11.18 -4.62
C VAL A 319 -26.59 -11.94 -4.96
N GLU A 320 -25.74 -11.40 -5.83
CA GLU A 320 -24.44 -11.95 -6.18
C GLU A 320 -23.56 -12.17 -4.94
N MET A 321 -23.45 -11.14 -4.09
CA MET A 321 -22.70 -11.18 -2.84
C MET A 321 -23.28 -12.24 -1.89
N ALA A 322 -24.59 -12.28 -1.71
CA ALA A 322 -25.26 -13.25 -0.85
C ALA A 322 -25.02 -14.70 -1.34
N LEU A 323 -25.08 -14.93 -2.65
CA LEU A 323 -24.80 -16.23 -3.27
C LEU A 323 -23.33 -16.65 -3.07
N LYS A 324 -22.37 -15.72 -3.23
CA LYS A 324 -20.95 -15.98 -2.96
C LYS A 324 -20.69 -16.32 -1.50
N ILE A 325 -21.23 -15.54 -0.57
CA ILE A 325 -21.09 -15.79 0.88
C ILE A 325 -21.73 -17.13 1.27
N PHE A 326 -22.90 -17.46 0.70
CA PHE A 326 -23.57 -18.73 0.92
C PHE A 326 -22.76 -19.92 0.36
N SER A 327 -22.13 -19.76 -0.80
CA SER A 327 -21.41 -20.83 -1.49
C SER A 327 -20.02 -21.11 -0.91
N LEU A 328 -19.27 -20.07 -0.58
CA LEU A 328 -17.89 -20.14 -0.12
C LEU A 328 -17.79 -20.14 1.42
N GLY A 329 -18.75 -19.54 2.10
CA GLY A 329 -18.67 -19.21 3.51
C GLY A 329 -18.00 -17.87 3.74
N PHE A 330 -18.43 -17.18 4.81
CA PHE A 330 -17.93 -15.83 5.12
C PHE A 330 -16.41 -15.77 5.29
N GLY A 331 -15.79 -16.78 5.91
CA GLY A 331 -14.35 -16.78 6.11
C GLY A 331 -13.54 -16.97 4.83
N ALA A 332 -14.00 -17.82 3.91
CA ALA A 332 -13.38 -17.96 2.59
C ALA A 332 -13.54 -16.69 1.75
N TYR A 333 -14.76 -16.14 1.76
CA TYR A 333 -15.09 -14.89 1.08
C TYR A 333 -14.20 -13.74 1.57
N TRP A 334 -13.99 -13.60 2.89
CA TRP A 334 -13.14 -12.58 3.50
C TRP A 334 -11.64 -12.88 3.43
N MET A 335 -11.19 -13.95 2.79
CA MET A 335 -9.76 -14.11 2.52
C MET A 335 -9.33 -13.37 1.25
N GLU A 336 -10.21 -13.31 0.26
CA GLU A 336 -9.93 -12.71 -1.03
C GLU A 336 -10.09 -11.18 -1.01
N GLY A 337 -9.13 -10.47 -1.60
CA GLY A 337 -9.11 -9.00 -1.60
C GLY A 337 -10.26 -8.39 -2.40
N GLN A 338 -10.59 -8.97 -3.55
CA GLN A 338 -11.69 -8.51 -4.42
C GLN A 338 -13.04 -8.63 -3.72
N ASN A 339 -13.33 -9.80 -3.13
CA ASN A 339 -14.58 -10.02 -2.39
C ASN A 339 -14.73 -9.08 -1.18
N LYS A 340 -13.65 -8.72 -0.48
CA LYS A 340 -13.70 -7.69 0.59
C LYS A 340 -14.14 -6.34 0.05
N PHE A 341 -13.58 -5.94 -1.10
CA PHE A 341 -13.95 -4.69 -1.75
C PHE A 341 -15.41 -4.71 -2.18
N ASP A 342 -15.83 -5.76 -2.87
CA ASP A 342 -17.21 -5.93 -3.34
C ASP A 342 -18.22 -5.90 -2.19
N PHE A 343 -17.88 -6.50 -1.04
CA PHE A 343 -18.74 -6.47 0.15
C PHE A 343 -18.91 -5.08 0.73
N VAL A 344 -17.81 -4.31 0.85
CA VAL A 344 -17.88 -2.95 1.38
C VAL A 344 -18.71 -2.08 0.45
N ILE A 345 -18.48 -2.17 -0.86
CA ILE A 345 -19.23 -1.40 -1.86
C ILE A 345 -20.72 -1.76 -1.82
N THR A 346 -21.03 -3.06 -1.89
CA THR A 346 -22.42 -3.55 -1.90
C THR A 346 -23.18 -3.21 -0.63
N TRP A 347 -22.49 -3.11 0.51
CA TRP A 347 -23.09 -2.70 1.78
C TRP A 347 -23.32 -1.18 1.87
N THR A 348 -22.56 -0.38 1.13
CA THR A 348 -22.68 1.08 1.10
C THR A 348 -23.70 1.61 0.09
N ILE A 349 -24.06 0.79 -0.90
CA ILE A 349 -25.16 1.03 -1.86
C ILE A 349 -26.48 0.76 -1.15
#